data_AF-A0A7V8YPL7-F1
#
_entry.id   AF-A0A7V8YPL7-F1
#
_cell.length_a   1.000
_cell.length_b   1.000
_cell.length_c   1.000
_cell.angle_alpha   90.00
_cell.angle_beta   90.00
_cell.angle_gamma   90.00
#
_symmetry.space_group_name_H-M   'P 1'
#
loop_
_entity.id
_entity.type
_entity.pdbx_description
1 polymer ?
#
loop_
_entity_poly.entity_id
_entity_poly.type
_entity_poly.pdbx_seq_one_letter_code
_entity_poly.pdbx_strand_id
1 'polypeptide(L)'
;REQTLNQMLAEMDGFEATEGIVMMAATNRPDVLDPALLRPGRFDRQIIIPLPTQGERLAILKVHFKDKKIADDVDPEIIARGTPGMSGADLANLVNEAALFAVRRGKQEIHAEDFEAARDRVLMGLERESMALSEEEKEVVAYHEGGHAVLAYVLEHADPVHKVTILPTGMALGVTQQLPIEEKHIYKKEYIADSLVVRLGGRIAEELVYGHQSTGAQNDLVGITELARKMVREWGMSDRIGPMAWGSQGAVFLGEDLVHTRDYSDDTARVIDEEVERILREEEDRARKVLGEYRAGLEAVARNLLEHETLDGEEVARLVDEAMGRKVGGPRKTVTAEGAAVEVPPPPPGESLGDVVDDGLGGATVEEPQPARD
;
A
#
# COMPACT_ATOMS: atom_id res chain seq x y z
N ARG A 1 -28.07 5.68 31.36
CA ARG A 1 -26.77 6.02 30.73
C ARG A 1 -26.06 7.09 31.54
N GLU A 2 -26.62 8.28 31.71
CA GLU A 2 -26.04 9.32 32.58
C GLU A 2 -25.87 8.86 34.04
N GLN A 3 -26.81 8.08 34.58
CA GLN A 3 -26.69 7.54 35.94
C GLN A 3 -25.47 6.63 36.13
N THR A 4 -25.09 5.85 35.11
CA THR A 4 -23.91 4.97 35.14
C THR A 4 -22.62 5.78 35.07
N LEU A 5 -22.59 6.81 34.23
CA LEU A 5 -21.45 7.73 34.12
C LEU A 5 -21.26 8.49 35.44
N ASN A 6 -22.33 9.05 36.00
CA ASN A 6 -22.27 9.79 37.25
C ASN A 6 -21.83 8.91 38.43
N GLN A 7 -22.26 7.64 38.46
CA GLN A 7 -21.77 6.69 39.46
C GLN A 7 -20.27 6.45 39.27
N MET A 8 -19.81 6.20 38.05
CA MET A 8 -18.38 5.99 37.76
C MET A 8 -17.53 7.21 38.18
N LEU A 9 -18.00 8.43 37.88
CA LEU A 9 -17.32 9.67 38.30
C LEU A 9 -17.28 9.83 39.83
N ALA A 10 -18.38 9.49 40.52
CA ALA A 10 -18.43 9.54 41.98
C ALA A 10 -17.49 8.52 42.64
N GLU A 11 -17.37 7.31 42.07
CA GLU A 11 -16.39 6.33 42.53
C GLU A 11 -14.96 6.81 42.26
N MET A 12 -14.68 7.39 41.08
CA MET A 12 -13.35 7.91 40.74
C MET A 12 -12.92 9.08 41.65
N ASP A 13 -13.83 10.00 41.98
CA ASP A 13 -13.56 11.12 42.89
C ASP A 13 -13.57 10.70 44.38
N GLY A 14 -14.23 9.58 44.70
CA GLY A 14 -14.40 9.03 46.04
C GLY A 14 -13.21 8.23 46.56
N PHE A 15 -12.24 7.92 45.71
CA PHE A 15 -10.94 7.39 46.14
C PHE A 15 -10.13 8.52 46.78
N GLU A 16 -10.12 8.60 48.11
CA GLU A 16 -8.93 9.12 48.79
C GLU A 16 -7.73 8.31 48.28
N ALA A 17 -6.55 8.93 48.09
CA ALA A 17 -5.34 8.33 47.50
C ALA A 17 -4.73 7.15 48.29
N THR A 18 -5.54 6.50 49.10
CA THR A 18 -5.35 5.19 49.71
C THR A 18 -5.76 4.09 48.73
N GLU A 19 -4.78 3.23 48.46
CA GLU A 19 -4.82 1.95 47.72
C GLU A 19 -4.38 2.00 46.25
N GLY A 20 -3.38 1.17 45.91
CA GLY A 20 -2.65 1.10 44.64
C GLY A 20 -3.47 0.59 43.45
N ILE A 21 -4.63 1.20 43.21
CA ILE A 21 -5.55 0.91 42.11
C ILE A 21 -5.20 1.84 40.95
N VAL A 22 -4.97 1.26 39.77
CA VAL A 22 -4.75 2.00 38.51
C VAL A 22 -5.91 1.71 37.57
N MET A 23 -6.61 2.76 37.15
CA MET A 23 -7.70 2.64 36.18
C MET A 23 -7.17 2.86 34.75
N MET A 24 -7.47 1.93 33.85
CA MET A 24 -7.15 2.03 32.42
C MET A 24 -8.42 1.86 31.59
N ALA A 25 -8.52 2.61 30.50
CA ALA A 25 -9.61 2.51 29.53
C ALA A 25 -9.04 2.66 28.10
N ALA A 26 -9.74 2.11 27.12
CA ALA A 26 -9.40 2.22 25.71
C ALA A 26 -10.62 2.71 24.91
N THR A 27 -10.38 3.61 23.95
CA THR A 27 -11.41 4.08 23.02
C THR A 27 -10.78 4.40 21.67
N ASN A 28 -11.49 4.09 20.59
CA ASN A 28 -11.14 4.55 19.23
C ASN A 28 -11.77 5.92 18.91
N ARG A 29 -12.60 6.44 19.82
CA ARG A 29 -13.33 7.70 19.67
C ARG A 29 -13.15 8.56 20.91
N PRO A 30 -11.99 9.23 21.07
CA PRO A 30 -11.79 10.17 22.16
C PRO A 30 -12.68 11.43 22.03
N ASP A 31 -13.12 11.74 20.82
CA ASP A 31 -13.99 12.87 20.44
C ASP A 31 -15.38 12.83 21.10
N VAL A 32 -15.92 11.63 21.34
CA VAL A 32 -17.27 11.45 21.93
C VAL A 32 -17.26 11.32 23.44
N LEU A 33 -16.09 11.32 24.07
CA LEU A 33 -16.00 11.19 25.52
C LEU A 33 -16.51 12.45 26.21
N ASP A 34 -17.22 12.26 27.33
CA ASP A 34 -17.59 13.38 28.19
C ASP A 34 -16.32 14.05 28.72
N PRO A 35 -16.12 15.37 28.52
CA PRO A 35 -14.95 16.10 29.02
C PRO A 35 -14.75 15.98 30.53
N ALA A 36 -15.80 15.65 31.29
CA ALA A 36 -15.71 15.37 32.72
C ALA A 36 -14.78 14.18 33.02
N LEU A 37 -14.71 13.17 32.15
CA LEU A 37 -13.83 11.99 32.33
C LEU A 37 -12.35 12.36 32.22
N LEU A 38 -12.02 13.41 31.44
CA LEU A 38 -10.65 13.82 31.13
C LEU A 38 -10.09 14.86 32.11
N ARG A 39 -10.81 15.15 33.20
CA ARG A 39 -10.35 16.11 34.21
C ARG A 39 -9.26 15.50 35.11
N PRO A 40 -8.35 16.33 35.66
CA PRO A 40 -7.35 15.88 36.62
C PRO A 40 -7.95 15.06 37.77
N GLY A 41 -7.31 13.95 38.14
CA GLY A 41 -7.81 13.01 39.15
C GLY A 41 -8.71 11.89 38.60
N ARG A 42 -9.02 11.91 37.30
CA ARG A 42 -9.79 10.86 36.60
C ARG A 42 -8.94 10.21 35.51
N PHE A 43 -9.34 10.27 34.24
CA PHE A 43 -8.48 9.88 33.10
C PHE A 43 -7.62 11.06 32.67
N ASP A 44 -6.66 11.44 33.52
CA ASP A 44 -5.80 12.61 33.31
C ASP A 44 -4.57 12.32 32.42
N ARG A 45 -4.29 11.04 32.15
CA ARG A 45 -3.22 10.59 31.24
C ARG A 45 -3.82 9.89 30.02
N GLN A 46 -3.37 10.34 28.85
CA GLN A 46 -3.70 9.72 27.58
C GLN A 46 -2.43 9.14 26.96
N ILE A 47 -2.49 7.86 26.59
CA ILE A 47 -1.43 7.18 25.85
C ILE A 47 -2.00 6.86 24.48
N ILE A 48 -1.45 7.49 23.44
CA ILE A 48 -1.86 7.24 22.06
C ILE A 48 -1.11 6.00 21.58
N ILE A 49 -1.86 5.01 21.10
CA ILE A 49 -1.32 3.82 20.45
C ILE A 49 -1.55 3.98 18.95
N PRO A 50 -0.54 4.41 18.17
CA PRO A 50 -0.66 4.51 16.72
C PRO A 50 -0.68 3.12 16.07
N LEU A 51 -0.96 3.07 14.77
CA LEU A 51 -0.73 1.86 13.98
C LEU A 51 0.78 1.52 13.97
N PRO A 52 1.13 0.22 13.96
CA PRO A 52 2.51 -0.22 14.04
C PRO A 52 3.30 0.11 12.76
N THR A 53 4.55 0.53 12.94
CA THR A 53 5.58 0.64 11.89
C THR A 53 5.98 -0.73 11.34
N GLN A 54 6.63 -0.81 10.19
CA GLN A 54 7.14 -2.07 9.61
C GLN A 54 7.91 -2.95 10.62
N GLY A 55 8.84 -2.36 11.39
CA GLY A 55 9.60 -3.09 12.40
C GLY A 55 8.74 -3.63 13.55
N GLU A 56 7.71 -2.88 13.95
CA GLU A 56 6.74 -3.33 14.96
C GLU A 56 5.81 -4.40 14.40
N ARG A 57 5.38 -4.31 13.13
CA ARG A 57 4.61 -5.35 12.44
C ARG A 57 5.40 -6.65 12.36
N LEU A 58 6.69 -6.58 12.03
CA LEU A 58 7.60 -7.72 12.07
C LEU A 58 7.65 -8.38 13.45
N ALA A 59 7.76 -7.57 14.52
CA ALA A 59 7.75 -8.08 15.88
C ALA A 59 6.40 -8.75 16.25
N ILE A 60 5.28 -8.16 15.83
CA ILE A 60 3.94 -8.70 16.04
C ILE A 60 3.77 -10.03 15.28
N LEU A 61 4.18 -10.11 14.01
CA LEU A 61 4.15 -11.34 13.22
C LEU A 61 4.96 -12.45 13.91
N LYS A 62 6.18 -12.15 14.38
CA LYS A 62 7.01 -13.11 15.13
C LYS A 62 6.32 -13.63 16.40
N VAL A 63 5.47 -12.84 17.06
CA VAL A 63 4.65 -13.32 18.18
C VAL A 63 3.57 -14.30 17.70
N HIS A 64 2.85 -13.97 16.63
CA HIS A 64 1.79 -14.83 16.09
C HIS A 64 2.30 -16.09 15.38
N PHE A 65 3.59 -16.16 15.06
CA PHE A 65 4.23 -17.34 14.48
C PHE A 65 4.57 -18.42 15.53
N LYS A 66 4.77 -18.05 16.80
CA LYS A 66 5.27 -18.98 17.85
C LYS A 66 4.42 -20.24 18.04
N ASP A 67 3.10 -20.11 17.90
CA ASP A 67 2.16 -21.21 18.13
C ASP A 67 1.77 -21.95 16.83
N LYS A 68 2.48 -21.71 15.73
CA LYS A 68 2.18 -22.27 14.40
C LYS A 68 3.41 -22.91 13.78
N LYS A 69 3.19 -23.90 12.92
CA LYS A 69 4.24 -24.51 12.11
C LYS A 69 4.41 -23.69 10.84
N ILE A 70 5.45 -22.87 10.81
CA ILE A 70 5.79 -22.02 9.66
C ILE A 70 6.94 -22.71 8.91
N ALA A 71 6.84 -22.81 7.59
CA ALA A 71 7.89 -23.40 6.76
C ALA A 71 9.07 -22.42 6.60
N ASP A 72 10.24 -22.96 6.24
CA ASP A 72 11.49 -22.19 6.09
C ASP A 72 11.46 -21.20 4.91
N ASP A 73 10.51 -21.37 3.99
CA ASP A 73 10.29 -20.48 2.85
C ASP A 73 9.53 -19.19 3.22
N VAL A 74 9.12 -19.02 4.48
CA VAL A 74 8.39 -17.82 4.91
C VAL A 74 9.36 -16.78 5.45
N ASP A 75 9.48 -15.65 4.75
CA ASP A 75 10.15 -14.47 5.26
C ASP A 75 9.15 -13.49 5.93
N PRO A 76 9.21 -13.31 7.26
CA PRO A 76 8.37 -12.34 7.97
C PRO A 76 8.61 -10.87 7.56
N GLU A 77 9.78 -10.53 7.01
CA GLU A 77 10.10 -9.17 6.56
C GLU A 77 9.37 -8.81 5.27
N ILE A 78 9.25 -9.75 4.33
CA ILE A 78 8.40 -9.60 3.13
C ILE A 78 6.95 -9.37 3.55
N ILE A 79 6.44 -10.19 4.49
CA ILE A 79 5.06 -10.05 4.98
C ILE A 79 4.85 -8.69 5.64
N ALA A 80 5.76 -8.24 6.51
CA ALA A 80 5.64 -6.95 7.20
C ALA A 80 5.67 -5.74 6.24
N ARG A 81 6.43 -5.83 5.14
CA ARG A 81 6.40 -4.84 4.05
C ARG A 81 5.05 -4.84 3.33
N GLY A 82 4.47 -6.02 3.10
CA GLY A 82 3.20 -6.20 2.38
C GLY A 82 1.94 -5.84 3.15
N THR A 83 2.07 -5.43 4.41
CA THR A 83 0.95 -5.12 5.31
C THR A 83 0.99 -3.68 5.84
N PRO A 84 1.21 -2.64 5.01
CA PRO A 84 1.23 -1.27 5.50
C PRO A 84 -0.14 -0.87 6.07
N GLY A 85 -0.14 -0.16 7.20
CA GLY A 85 -1.37 0.30 7.87
C GLY A 85 -2.18 -0.78 8.59
N MET A 86 -1.75 -2.05 8.58
CA MET A 86 -2.41 -3.10 9.34
C MET A 86 -2.17 -2.96 10.85
N SER A 87 -3.22 -3.14 11.64
CA SER A 87 -3.13 -3.23 13.10
C SER A 87 -2.63 -4.61 13.55
N GLY A 88 -2.30 -4.75 14.84
CA GLY A 88 -1.93 -6.06 15.39
C GLY A 88 -3.03 -7.12 15.25
N ALA A 89 -4.30 -6.71 15.31
CA ALA A 89 -5.43 -7.61 15.09
C ALA A 89 -5.53 -8.07 13.63
N ASP A 90 -5.26 -7.17 12.68
CA ASP A 90 -5.27 -7.49 11.25
C ASP A 90 -4.15 -8.48 10.89
N LEU A 91 -2.95 -8.27 11.45
CA LEU A 91 -1.82 -9.20 11.31
C LEU A 91 -2.15 -10.57 11.90
N ALA A 92 -2.74 -10.62 13.10
CA ALA A 92 -3.17 -11.89 13.70
C ALA A 92 -4.19 -12.62 12.81
N ASN A 93 -5.11 -11.88 12.20
CA ASN A 93 -6.09 -12.42 11.26
C ASN A 93 -5.40 -12.94 9.98
N LEU A 94 -4.42 -12.22 9.44
CA LEU A 94 -3.64 -12.66 8.28
C LEU A 94 -2.95 -14.01 8.53
N VAL A 95 -2.27 -14.17 9.67
CA VAL A 95 -1.61 -15.45 10.03
C VAL A 95 -2.64 -16.57 10.23
N ASN A 96 -3.85 -16.26 10.68
CA ASN A 96 -4.93 -17.24 10.79
C ASN A 96 -5.49 -17.66 9.43
N GLU A 97 -5.71 -16.73 8.52
CA GLU A 97 -6.16 -17.03 7.15
C GLU A 97 -5.10 -17.86 6.41
N ALA A 98 -3.81 -17.54 6.56
CA ALA A 98 -2.71 -18.35 5.99
C ALA A 98 -2.76 -19.80 6.50
N ALA A 99 -2.99 -19.99 7.80
CA ALA A 99 -3.17 -21.32 8.37
C ALA A 99 -4.37 -22.08 7.77
N LEU A 100 -5.47 -21.37 7.48
CA LEU A 100 -6.65 -21.98 6.84
C LEU A 100 -6.35 -22.40 5.40
N PHE A 101 -5.58 -21.62 4.64
CA PHE A 101 -5.11 -22.00 3.30
C PHE A 101 -4.22 -23.24 3.33
N ALA A 102 -3.25 -23.30 4.26
CA ALA A 102 -2.40 -24.48 4.45
C ALA A 102 -3.23 -25.74 4.72
N VAL A 103 -4.22 -25.64 5.62
CA VAL A 103 -5.13 -26.75 5.95
C VAL A 103 -5.97 -27.19 4.74
N ARG A 104 -6.49 -26.24 3.95
CA ARG A 104 -7.28 -26.55 2.73
C ARG A 104 -6.46 -27.30 1.69
N ARG A 105 -5.17 -27.01 1.60
CA ARG A 105 -4.21 -27.71 0.74
C ARG A 105 -3.72 -29.04 1.32
N GLY A 106 -4.17 -29.39 2.54
CA GLY A 106 -3.73 -30.60 3.24
C GLY A 106 -2.28 -30.56 3.71
N LYS A 107 -1.70 -29.36 3.88
CA LYS A 107 -0.34 -29.17 4.41
C LYS A 107 -0.36 -29.06 5.93
N GLN A 108 0.75 -29.48 6.56
CA GLN A 108 0.92 -29.40 8.03
C GLN A 108 1.71 -28.17 8.48
N GLU A 109 2.34 -27.49 7.54
CA GLU A 109 3.14 -26.27 7.73
C GLU A 109 2.55 -25.18 6.83
N ILE A 110 2.67 -23.94 7.27
CA ILE A 110 2.21 -22.76 6.55
C ILE A 110 3.38 -22.26 5.70
N HIS A 111 3.19 -22.24 4.39
CA HIS A 111 4.19 -21.82 3.41
C HIS A 111 3.98 -20.37 2.97
N ALA A 112 4.97 -19.79 2.27
CA ALA A 112 4.89 -18.42 1.76
C ALA A 112 3.67 -18.19 0.86
N GLU A 113 3.36 -19.16 0.01
CA GLU A 113 2.17 -19.17 -0.86
C GLU A 113 0.84 -19.06 -0.07
N ASP A 114 0.77 -19.58 1.17
CA ASP A 114 -0.42 -19.48 2.01
C ASP A 114 -0.58 -18.06 2.57
N PHE A 115 0.54 -17.39 2.91
CA PHE A 115 0.54 -15.99 3.31
C PHE A 115 0.18 -15.06 2.15
N GLU A 116 0.65 -15.35 0.95
CA GLU A 116 0.25 -14.64 -0.27
C GLU A 116 -1.26 -14.75 -0.52
N ALA A 117 -1.82 -15.97 -0.51
CA ALA A 117 -3.26 -16.18 -0.69
C ALA A 117 -4.09 -15.53 0.44
N ALA A 118 -3.60 -15.58 1.68
CA ALA A 118 -4.24 -14.91 2.81
C ALA A 118 -4.22 -13.38 2.65
N ARG A 119 -3.10 -12.81 2.19
CA ARG A 119 -2.98 -11.37 1.96
C ARG A 119 -3.93 -10.91 0.86
N ASP A 120 -3.97 -11.63 -0.26
CA ASP A 120 -4.91 -11.34 -1.35
C ASP A 120 -6.35 -11.35 -0.85
N ARG A 121 -6.71 -12.38 -0.07
CA ARG A 121 -8.05 -12.45 0.55
C ARG A 121 -8.35 -11.30 1.50
N VAL A 122 -7.40 -10.90 2.34
CA VAL A 122 -7.61 -9.84 3.34
C VAL A 122 -7.67 -8.46 2.69
N LEU A 123 -6.81 -8.18 1.70
CA LEU A 123 -6.74 -6.88 1.03
C LEU A 123 -7.82 -6.71 -0.03
N MET A 124 -8.11 -7.77 -0.79
CA MET A 124 -8.92 -7.69 -2.02
C MET A 124 -10.23 -8.46 -1.91
N GLY A 125 -10.38 -9.32 -0.92
CA GLY A 125 -11.55 -10.19 -0.76
C GLY A 125 -11.36 -11.56 -1.42
N LEU A 126 -12.40 -12.39 -1.38
CA LEU A 126 -12.36 -13.73 -1.96
C LEU A 126 -12.22 -13.67 -3.49
N GLU A 127 -11.34 -14.50 -4.04
CA GLU A 127 -11.30 -14.83 -5.46
C GLU A 127 -12.65 -15.37 -5.92
N ARG A 128 -13.09 -14.93 -7.10
CA ARG A 128 -14.42 -15.26 -7.64
C ARG A 128 -14.31 -16.33 -8.71
N GLU A 129 -14.08 -17.57 -8.31
CA GLU A 129 -14.01 -18.74 -9.21
C GLU A 129 -15.25 -18.89 -10.13
N SER A 130 -16.42 -18.40 -9.69
CA SER A 130 -17.67 -18.46 -10.46
C SER A 130 -17.82 -17.35 -11.52
N MET A 131 -16.96 -16.33 -11.50
CA MET A 131 -16.99 -15.25 -12.47
C MET A 131 -16.08 -15.60 -13.65
N ALA A 132 -16.66 -16.26 -14.66
CA ALA A 132 -15.99 -16.50 -15.92
C ALA A 132 -16.03 -15.21 -16.76
N LEU A 133 -14.87 -14.56 -16.90
CA LEU A 133 -14.65 -13.52 -17.92
C LEU A 133 -14.60 -14.17 -19.30
N SER A 134 -15.13 -13.49 -20.31
CA SER A 134 -14.91 -13.88 -21.71
C SER A 134 -13.43 -13.72 -22.08
N GLU A 135 -12.96 -14.44 -23.11
CA GLU A 135 -11.58 -14.31 -23.59
C GLU A 135 -11.22 -12.88 -23.99
N GLU A 136 -12.17 -12.14 -24.58
CA GLU A 136 -12.00 -10.72 -24.91
C GLU A 136 -11.85 -9.85 -23.65
N GLU A 137 -12.66 -10.08 -22.61
CA GLU A 137 -12.54 -9.36 -21.34
C GLU A 137 -11.22 -9.70 -20.61
N LYS A 138 -10.82 -10.97 -20.60
CA LYS A 138 -9.52 -11.39 -20.05
C LYS A 138 -8.36 -10.70 -20.76
N GLU A 139 -8.42 -10.58 -22.09
CA GLU A 139 -7.41 -9.89 -22.89
C GLU A 139 -7.33 -8.41 -22.52
N VAL A 140 -8.47 -7.73 -22.44
CA VAL A 140 -8.52 -6.31 -22.03
C VAL A 140 -7.90 -6.12 -20.64
N VAL A 141 -8.25 -6.99 -19.68
CA VAL A 141 -7.67 -6.96 -18.32
C VAL A 141 -6.16 -7.23 -18.35
N ALA A 142 -5.68 -8.17 -19.16
CA ALA A 142 -4.25 -8.46 -19.27
C ALA A 142 -3.44 -7.27 -19.79
N TYR A 143 -3.96 -6.54 -20.79
CA TYR A 143 -3.32 -5.30 -21.24
C TYR A 143 -3.45 -4.17 -20.22
N HIS A 144 -4.58 -4.08 -19.52
CA HIS A 144 -4.78 -3.10 -18.45
C HIS A 144 -3.75 -3.26 -17.32
N GLU A 145 -3.66 -4.46 -16.76
CA GLU A 145 -2.69 -4.78 -15.70
C GLU A 145 -1.24 -4.73 -16.21
N GLY A 146 -1.01 -5.19 -17.44
CA GLY A 146 0.29 -5.03 -18.11
C GLY A 146 0.73 -3.56 -18.22
N GLY A 147 -0.20 -2.64 -18.45
CA GLY A 147 0.06 -1.20 -18.49
C GLY A 147 0.58 -0.65 -17.17
N HIS A 148 -0.07 -1.01 -16.07
CA HIS A 148 0.41 -0.66 -14.73
C HIS A 148 1.78 -1.27 -14.44
N ALA A 149 1.94 -2.56 -14.71
CA ALA A 149 3.16 -3.31 -14.41
C ALA A 149 4.38 -2.78 -15.15
N VAL A 150 4.25 -2.50 -16.46
CA VAL A 150 5.34 -1.96 -17.27
C VAL A 150 5.73 -0.57 -16.79
N LEU A 151 4.77 0.31 -16.51
CA LEU A 151 5.10 1.66 -16.02
C LEU A 151 5.75 1.61 -14.63
N ALA A 152 5.24 0.79 -13.72
CA ALA A 152 5.84 0.59 -12.40
C ALA A 152 7.28 0.07 -12.49
N TYR A 153 7.59 -0.75 -13.50
CA TYR A 153 8.93 -1.28 -13.73
C TYR A 153 9.90 -0.25 -14.35
N VAL A 154 9.42 0.62 -15.25
CA VAL A 154 10.24 1.55 -16.05
C VAL A 154 10.48 2.88 -15.34
N LEU A 155 9.53 3.35 -14.53
CA LEU A 155 9.63 4.65 -13.87
C LEU A 155 10.64 4.60 -12.72
N GLU A 156 11.39 5.69 -12.54
CA GLU A 156 12.52 5.73 -11.61
C GLU A 156 12.09 5.68 -10.15
N HIS A 157 11.01 6.39 -9.81
CA HIS A 157 10.59 6.56 -8.42
C HIS A 157 9.40 5.67 -8.06
N ALA A 158 8.86 4.89 -9.00
CA ALA A 158 7.76 3.98 -8.74
C ALA A 158 8.21 2.82 -7.82
N ASP A 159 7.28 2.38 -6.98
CA ASP A 159 7.51 1.17 -6.18
C ASP A 159 7.56 -0.07 -7.09
N PRO A 160 8.42 -1.05 -6.79
CA PRO A 160 8.58 -2.23 -7.61
C PRO A 160 7.30 -3.08 -7.62
N VAL A 161 7.06 -3.71 -8.76
CA VAL A 161 6.00 -4.71 -8.91
C VAL A 161 6.32 -5.91 -8.04
N HIS A 162 5.36 -6.32 -7.22
CA HIS A 162 5.41 -7.56 -6.46
C HIS A 162 4.74 -8.70 -7.22
N LYS A 163 3.52 -8.43 -7.70
CA LYS A 163 2.67 -9.43 -8.37
C LYS A 163 1.67 -8.75 -9.29
N VAL A 164 1.40 -9.37 -10.43
CA VAL A 164 0.38 -8.96 -11.39
C VAL A 164 -0.53 -10.15 -11.65
N THR A 165 -1.84 -9.98 -11.56
CA THR A 165 -2.80 -11.06 -11.86
C THR A 165 -4.02 -10.54 -12.59
N ILE A 166 -4.56 -11.36 -13.49
CA ILE A 166 -5.83 -11.12 -14.20
C ILE A 166 -6.98 -11.93 -13.61
N LEU A 167 -6.77 -12.53 -12.44
CA LEU A 167 -7.80 -13.26 -11.73
C LEU A 167 -8.72 -12.28 -10.97
N PRO A 168 -10.05 -12.42 -11.09
CA PRO A 168 -10.99 -11.51 -10.44
C PRO A 168 -11.03 -11.74 -8.92
N THR A 169 -10.71 -10.69 -8.17
CA THR A 169 -10.65 -10.72 -6.70
C THR A 169 -11.50 -9.60 -6.10
N GLY A 170 -12.48 -9.98 -5.28
CA GLY A 170 -13.47 -9.06 -4.70
C GLY A 170 -14.20 -8.19 -5.73
N MET A 171 -13.89 -6.89 -5.75
CA MET A 171 -14.45 -5.91 -6.70
C MET A 171 -13.55 -5.63 -7.91
N ALA A 172 -12.31 -6.10 -7.93
CA ALA A 172 -11.36 -5.91 -9.02
C ALA A 172 -11.41 -7.08 -10.00
N LEU A 173 -11.16 -6.80 -11.29
CA LEU A 173 -11.09 -7.82 -12.35
C LEU A 173 -9.66 -8.33 -12.61
N GLY A 174 -8.68 -7.58 -12.17
CA GLY A 174 -7.25 -7.87 -12.15
C GLY A 174 -6.59 -6.91 -11.15
N VAL A 175 -5.32 -7.14 -10.85
CA VAL A 175 -4.56 -6.23 -9.98
C VAL A 175 -3.06 -6.31 -10.20
N THR A 176 -2.44 -5.13 -10.19
CA THR A 176 -1.00 -4.94 -10.12
C THR A 176 -0.62 -4.48 -8.71
N GLN A 177 0.00 -5.37 -7.95
CA GLN A 177 0.48 -5.10 -6.59
C GLN A 177 1.91 -4.53 -6.65
N GLN A 178 2.11 -3.37 -6.02
CA GLN A 178 3.43 -2.77 -5.79
C GLN A 178 3.80 -2.90 -4.31
N LEU A 179 5.08 -3.17 -4.04
CA LEU A 179 5.59 -3.29 -2.68
C LEU A 179 6.70 -2.26 -2.44
N PRO A 180 6.50 -1.28 -1.54
CA PRO A 180 7.55 -0.33 -1.21
C PRO A 180 8.78 -1.02 -0.63
N ILE A 181 9.97 -0.61 -1.06
CA ILE A 181 11.25 -1.10 -0.51
C ILE A 181 11.40 -0.67 0.95
N GLU A 182 10.99 0.56 1.25
CA GLU A 182 11.02 1.16 2.58
C GLU A 182 9.72 1.92 2.85
N GLU A 183 9.22 1.85 4.09
CA GLU A 183 8.08 2.64 4.54
C GLU A 183 8.49 4.12 4.68
N LYS A 184 8.08 4.95 3.72
CA LYS A 184 8.40 6.39 3.69
C LYS A 184 7.33 7.22 4.40
N HIS A 185 7.78 8.17 5.20
CA HIS A 185 6.90 9.18 5.84
C HIS A 185 6.87 10.51 5.08
N ILE A 186 7.78 10.71 4.12
CA ILE A 186 7.89 11.93 3.32
C ILE A 186 8.05 11.52 1.85
N TYR A 187 7.20 12.06 0.99
CA TYR A 187 7.19 11.79 -0.44
C TYR A 187 7.64 13.03 -1.22
N LYS A 188 8.55 12.82 -2.17
CA LYS A 188 8.96 13.87 -3.12
C LYS A 188 7.92 14.02 -4.22
N LYS A 189 7.88 15.18 -4.89
CA LYS A 189 6.94 15.47 -5.97
C LYS A 189 7.06 14.46 -7.11
N GLU A 190 8.27 14.04 -7.43
CA GLU A 190 8.60 13.11 -8.52
C GLU A 190 8.04 11.71 -8.26
N TYR A 191 8.05 11.25 -7.00
CA TYR A 191 7.44 9.99 -6.60
C TYR A 191 5.91 10.01 -6.81
N ILE A 192 5.27 11.11 -6.44
CA ILE A 192 3.82 11.28 -6.61
C ILE A 192 3.48 11.36 -8.10
N ALA A 193 4.27 12.08 -8.90
CA ALA A 193 4.11 12.13 -10.35
C ALA A 193 4.23 10.74 -10.99
N ASP A 194 5.25 9.96 -10.64
CA ASP A 194 5.39 8.57 -11.11
C ASP A 194 4.21 7.70 -10.67
N SER A 195 3.70 7.89 -9.45
CA SER A 195 2.51 7.19 -8.95
C SER A 195 1.25 7.51 -9.77
N LEU A 196 1.09 8.76 -10.25
CA LEU A 196 0.01 9.14 -11.15
C LEU A 196 0.15 8.44 -12.51
N VAL A 197 1.36 8.42 -13.07
CA VAL A 197 1.66 7.76 -14.35
C VAL A 197 1.38 6.26 -14.29
N VAL A 198 1.83 5.58 -13.23
CA VAL A 198 1.54 4.14 -13.04
C VAL A 198 0.04 3.88 -13.06
N ARG A 199 -0.75 4.65 -12.30
CA ARG A 199 -2.21 4.50 -12.22
C ARG A 199 -2.93 4.84 -13.54
N LEU A 200 -2.34 5.67 -14.39
CA LEU A 200 -2.86 5.93 -15.74
C LEU A 200 -2.54 4.78 -16.71
N GLY A 201 -1.65 3.86 -16.33
CA GLY A 201 -1.13 2.79 -17.19
C GLY A 201 -2.19 1.92 -17.83
N GLY A 202 -3.14 1.40 -17.06
CA GLY A 202 -4.17 0.51 -17.60
C GLY A 202 -5.04 1.17 -18.67
N ARG A 203 -5.52 2.39 -18.40
CA ARG A 203 -6.30 3.19 -19.38
C ARG A 203 -5.51 3.48 -20.66
N ILE A 204 -4.23 3.82 -20.52
CA ILE A 204 -3.38 4.17 -21.67
C ILE A 204 -2.99 2.92 -22.46
N ALA A 205 -2.81 1.78 -21.80
CA ALA A 205 -2.59 0.50 -22.47
C ALA A 205 -3.78 0.14 -23.37
N GLU A 206 -4.99 0.26 -22.84
CA GLU A 206 -6.21 0.03 -23.63
C GLU A 206 -6.31 0.98 -24.83
N GLU A 207 -6.01 2.28 -24.64
CA GLU A 207 -6.02 3.27 -25.71
C GLU A 207 -5.01 2.91 -26.82
N LEU A 208 -3.80 2.50 -26.46
CA LEU A 208 -2.72 2.17 -27.43
C LEU A 208 -2.97 0.88 -28.22
N VAL A 209 -3.71 -0.07 -27.62
CA VAL A 209 -3.98 -1.39 -28.20
C VAL A 209 -5.29 -1.40 -28.96
N TYR A 210 -6.37 -0.89 -28.36
CA TYR A 210 -7.73 -0.97 -28.91
C TYR A 210 -8.25 0.35 -29.50
N GLY A 211 -7.60 1.48 -29.22
CA GLY A 211 -8.03 2.79 -29.70
C GLY A 211 -9.30 3.33 -29.01
N HIS A 212 -9.75 2.68 -27.93
CA HIS A 212 -10.86 3.11 -27.10
C HIS A 212 -10.58 2.83 -25.62
N GLN A 213 -11.41 3.38 -24.75
CA GLN A 213 -11.27 3.27 -23.30
C GLN A 213 -12.39 2.42 -22.72
N SER A 214 -12.10 1.66 -21.66
CA SER A 214 -13.08 0.88 -20.91
C SER A 214 -13.55 1.60 -19.63
N THR A 215 -14.55 1.00 -18.98
CA THR A 215 -14.99 1.40 -17.63
C THR A 215 -14.10 0.85 -16.52
N GLY A 216 -13.11 -0.01 -16.83
CA GLY A 216 -12.24 -0.65 -15.84
C GLY A 216 -11.37 0.32 -15.06
N ALA A 217 -10.97 1.43 -15.69
CA ALA A 217 -10.09 2.45 -15.10
C ALA A 217 -10.78 3.37 -14.06
N GLN A 218 -12.05 3.12 -13.68
CA GLN A 218 -12.79 4.03 -12.80
C GLN A 218 -12.08 4.26 -11.45
N ASN A 219 -11.62 3.17 -10.80
CA ASN A 219 -10.96 3.27 -9.50
C ASN A 219 -9.63 4.02 -9.60
N ASP A 220 -8.87 3.82 -10.67
CA ASP A 220 -7.63 4.55 -10.91
C ASP A 220 -7.88 6.03 -11.11
N LEU A 221 -8.90 6.40 -11.90
CA LEU A 221 -9.29 7.78 -12.13
C LEU A 221 -9.69 8.50 -10.84
N VAL A 222 -10.43 7.84 -9.95
CA VAL A 222 -10.75 8.38 -8.61
C VAL A 222 -9.46 8.58 -7.81
N GLY A 223 -8.58 7.58 -7.79
CA GLY A 223 -7.32 7.62 -7.05
C GLY A 223 -6.38 8.74 -7.51
N ILE A 224 -6.16 8.88 -8.82
CA ILE A 224 -5.29 9.93 -9.37
C ILE A 224 -5.89 11.32 -9.15
N THR A 225 -7.21 11.47 -9.24
CA THR A 225 -7.87 12.77 -9.02
C THR A 225 -7.72 13.23 -7.58
N GLU A 226 -7.92 12.34 -6.62
CA GLU A 226 -7.69 12.64 -5.19
C GLU A 226 -6.23 12.93 -4.90
N LEU A 227 -5.31 12.17 -5.50
CA LEU A 227 -3.87 12.39 -5.30
C LEU A 227 -3.41 13.74 -5.87
N ALA A 228 -3.81 14.07 -7.09
CA ALA A 228 -3.54 15.37 -7.72
C ALA A 228 -4.19 16.52 -6.93
N ARG A 229 -5.41 16.33 -6.41
CA ARG A 229 -6.06 17.32 -5.54
C ARG A 229 -5.24 17.58 -4.28
N LYS A 230 -4.68 16.54 -3.64
CA LYS A 230 -3.78 16.69 -2.47
C LYS A 230 -2.48 17.41 -2.83
N MET A 231 -1.88 17.10 -3.98
CA MET A 231 -0.69 17.81 -4.47
C MET A 231 -0.92 19.33 -4.53
N VAL A 232 -2.07 19.74 -5.08
CA VAL A 232 -2.40 21.16 -5.24
C VAL A 232 -2.87 21.78 -3.92
N ARG A 233 -3.77 21.11 -3.20
CA ARG A 233 -4.50 21.70 -2.06
C ARG A 233 -3.76 21.59 -0.73
N GLU A 234 -3.09 20.46 -0.48
CA GLU A 234 -2.54 20.14 0.84
C GLU A 234 -1.02 20.24 0.88
N TRP A 235 -0.35 19.91 -0.22
CA TRP A 235 1.12 19.85 -0.28
C TRP A 235 1.78 21.02 -0.98
N GLY A 236 1.00 21.94 -1.57
CA GLY A 236 1.52 23.14 -2.23
C GLY A 236 2.45 22.85 -3.41
N MET A 237 2.22 21.75 -4.15
CA MET A 237 3.08 21.28 -5.25
C MET A 237 2.75 21.91 -6.63
N SER A 238 1.84 22.89 -6.67
CA SER A 238 1.54 23.70 -7.85
C SER A 238 2.21 25.06 -7.73
N ASP A 239 2.98 25.48 -8.73
CA ASP A 239 3.65 26.79 -8.75
C ASP A 239 2.65 27.95 -8.85
N ARG A 240 1.48 27.71 -9.45
CA ARG A 240 0.42 28.70 -9.62
C ARG A 240 -0.30 28.99 -8.31
N ILE A 241 -0.52 27.97 -7.49
CA ILE A 241 -1.07 28.10 -6.13
C ILE A 241 0.01 28.52 -5.13
N GLY A 242 1.22 27.99 -5.28
CA GLY A 242 2.33 28.20 -4.35
C GLY A 242 2.18 27.40 -3.05
N PRO A 243 2.94 27.76 -2.00
CA PRO A 243 3.02 27.01 -0.74
C PRO A 243 1.82 27.30 0.19
N MET A 244 0.60 27.24 -0.34
CA MET A 244 -0.64 27.34 0.43
C MET A 244 -1.20 25.94 0.68
N ALA A 245 -1.74 25.72 1.88
CA ALA A 245 -2.35 24.46 2.26
C ALA A 245 -3.75 24.69 2.83
N TRP A 246 -4.74 24.02 2.25
CA TRP A 246 -6.12 23.97 2.73
C TRP A 246 -6.45 22.53 3.13
N GLY A 247 -6.13 22.18 4.36
CA GLY A 247 -6.43 20.89 4.95
C GLY A 247 -7.60 20.99 5.93
N SER A 248 -8.42 19.95 6.01
CA SER A 248 -9.42 19.78 7.08
C SER A 248 -8.73 19.45 8.40
N GLN A 249 -8.01 20.41 8.98
CA GLN A 249 -7.43 20.32 10.33
C GLN A 249 -8.28 21.11 11.34
N GLY A 250 -9.60 21.07 11.19
CA GLY A 250 -10.51 21.42 12.28
C GLY A 250 -10.99 20.14 12.93
N ALA A 251 -10.64 19.92 14.21
CA ALA A 251 -11.32 18.91 15.01
C ALA A 251 -12.83 19.14 14.85
N VAL A 252 -13.56 18.10 14.40
CA VAL A 252 -15.01 18.12 14.29
C VAL A 252 -15.57 18.28 15.70
N PHE A 253 -15.75 19.52 16.13
CA PHE A 253 -16.44 19.87 17.36
C PHE A 253 -17.95 19.86 17.04
N LEU A 254 -18.72 19.19 17.89
CA LEU A 254 -20.15 18.90 17.69
C LEU A 254 -20.96 20.08 17.13
N GLY A 255 -21.69 19.84 16.03
CA GLY A 255 -22.91 20.59 15.73
C GLY A 255 -23.07 21.21 14.34
N GLU A 256 -22.08 21.09 13.44
CA GLU A 256 -22.20 21.57 12.04
C GLU A 256 -21.81 20.48 11.04
N ASP A 257 -22.47 19.33 11.12
CA ASP A 257 -22.63 18.49 9.93
C ASP A 257 -23.59 19.22 8.99
N LEU A 258 -23.07 20.03 8.04
CA LEU A 258 -23.69 20.29 6.72
C LEU A 258 -22.94 21.31 5.84
N VAL A 259 -21.96 22.05 6.35
CA VAL A 259 -21.21 23.02 5.52
C VAL A 259 -19.71 22.85 5.73
N HIS A 260 -19.06 22.05 4.88
CA HIS A 260 -17.65 22.27 4.62
C HIS A 260 -17.52 23.67 4.01
N THR A 261 -17.32 24.68 4.86
CA THR A 261 -16.96 26.01 4.38
C THR A 261 -15.57 25.85 3.81
N ARG A 262 -15.45 25.97 2.49
CA ARG A 262 -14.14 26.03 1.84
C ARG A 262 -13.41 27.25 2.41
N ASP A 263 -12.21 27.06 2.92
CA ASP A 263 -11.37 28.16 3.44
C ASP A 263 -10.74 29.02 2.32
N TYR A 264 -11.34 28.98 1.12
CA TYR A 264 -10.86 29.64 -0.08
C TYR A 264 -12.03 30.06 -0.97
N SER A 265 -11.79 31.08 -1.79
CA SER A 265 -12.81 31.65 -2.68
C SER A 265 -13.17 30.70 -3.84
N ASP A 266 -14.31 30.96 -4.49
CA ASP A 266 -14.68 30.23 -5.71
C ASP A 266 -13.64 30.41 -6.83
N ASP A 267 -12.95 31.56 -6.88
CA ASP A 267 -11.87 31.78 -7.83
C ASP A 267 -10.69 30.85 -7.55
N THR A 268 -10.28 30.73 -6.29
CA THR A 268 -9.25 29.76 -5.88
C THR A 268 -9.68 28.33 -6.16
N ALA A 269 -10.96 27.99 -5.92
CA ALA A 269 -11.50 26.66 -6.23
C ALA A 269 -11.36 26.32 -7.73
N ARG A 270 -11.71 27.27 -8.60
CA ARG A 270 -11.53 27.14 -10.05
C ARG A 270 -10.06 26.97 -10.42
N VAL A 271 -9.16 27.75 -9.83
CA VAL A 271 -7.71 27.61 -10.07
C VAL A 271 -7.20 26.24 -9.63
N ILE A 272 -7.67 25.71 -8.50
CA ILE A 272 -7.32 24.37 -8.03
C ILE A 272 -7.76 23.32 -9.04
N ASP A 273 -9.00 23.37 -9.51
CA ASP A 273 -9.52 22.39 -10.47
C ASP A 273 -8.78 22.49 -11.82
N GLU A 274 -8.44 23.69 -12.30
CA GLU A 274 -7.61 23.89 -13.49
C GLU A 274 -6.19 23.29 -13.34
N GLU A 275 -5.57 23.45 -12.16
CA GLU A 275 -4.25 22.88 -11.89
C GLU A 275 -4.28 21.36 -11.76
N VAL A 276 -5.34 20.80 -11.16
CA VAL A 276 -5.54 19.34 -11.11
C VAL A 276 -5.71 18.78 -12.52
N GLU A 277 -6.54 19.41 -13.36
CA GLU A 277 -6.70 19.00 -14.76
C GLU A 277 -5.38 19.07 -15.52
N ARG A 278 -4.62 20.17 -15.36
CA ARG A 278 -3.32 20.34 -16.01
C ARG A 278 -2.36 19.21 -15.64
N ILE A 279 -2.19 18.92 -14.35
CA ILE A 279 -1.31 17.85 -13.85
C ILE A 279 -1.72 16.51 -14.45
N LEU A 280 -3.01 16.15 -14.38
CA LEU A 280 -3.48 14.86 -14.87
C LEU A 280 -3.28 14.69 -16.38
N ARG A 281 -3.49 15.75 -17.18
CA ARG A 281 -3.24 15.71 -18.63
C ARG A 281 -1.76 15.56 -18.96
N GLU A 282 -0.90 16.28 -18.25
CA GLU A 282 0.56 16.17 -18.41
C GLU A 282 1.06 14.76 -18.11
N GLU A 283 0.60 14.15 -17.01
CA GLU A 283 0.96 12.78 -16.66
C GLU A 283 0.33 11.74 -17.60
N GLU A 284 -0.86 12.00 -18.15
CA GLU A 284 -1.48 11.16 -19.18
C GLU A 284 -0.66 11.15 -20.48
N ASP A 285 -0.20 12.32 -20.93
CA ASP A 285 0.67 12.43 -22.10
C ASP A 285 2.03 11.76 -21.87
N ARG A 286 2.57 11.89 -20.66
CA ARG A 286 3.80 11.20 -20.23
C ARG A 286 3.59 9.68 -20.25
N ALA A 287 2.51 9.17 -19.65
CA ALA A 287 2.16 7.75 -19.67
C ALA A 287 2.06 7.22 -21.10
N ARG A 288 1.38 7.95 -22.00
CA ARG A 288 1.24 7.60 -23.42
C ARG A 288 2.58 7.51 -24.14
N LYS A 289 3.48 8.47 -23.89
CA LYS A 289 4.82 8.46 -24.47
C LYS A 289 5.63 7.27 -23.97
N VAL A 290 5.71 7.07 -22.65
CA VAL A 290 6.52 6.00 -22.06
C VAL A 290 5.97 4.63 -22.46
N LEU A 291 4.68 4.39 -22.29
CA LEU A 291 4.11 3.09 -22.64
C LEU A 291 4.16 2.80 -24.15
N GLY A 292 4.07 3.84 -24.98
CA GLY A 292 4.31 3.75 -26.42
C GLY A 292 5.73 3.32 -26.78
N GLU A 293 6.75 3.84 -26.09
CA GLU A 293 8.15 3.42 -26.25
C GLU A 293 8.38 1.97 -25.81
N TYR A 294 7.65 1.51 -24.79
CA TYR A 294 7.72 0.16 -24.22
C TYR A 294 6.61 -0.79 -24.71
N ARG A 295 6.01 -0.50 -25.88
CA ARG A 295 4.91 -1.30 -26.44
C ARG A 295 5.24 -2.78 -26.57
N ALA A 296 6.47 -3.11 -27.00
CA ALA A 296 6.91 -4.50 -27.11
C ALA A 296 6.92 -5.22 -25.75
N GLY A 297 7.31 -4.51 -24.68
CA GLY A 297 7.27 -5.01 -23.30
C GLY A 297 5.84 -5.23 -22.82
N LEU A 298 4.93 -4.29 -23.10
CA LEU A 298 3.49 -4.43 -22.81
C LEU A 298 2.90 -5.67 -23.48
N GLU A 299 3.16 -5.86 -24.78
CA GLU A 299 2.68 -7.04 -25.53
C GLU A 299 3.29 -8.35 -25.02
N ALA A 300 4.53 -8.34 -24.51
CA ALA A 300 5.15 -9.51 -23.89
C ALA A 300 4.50 -9.85 -22.54
N VAL A 301 4.31 -8.86 -21.67
CA VAL A 301 3.67 -9.03 -20.35
C VAL A 301 2.22 -9.50 -20.51
N ALA A 302 1.42 -8.84 -21.35
CA ALA A 302 0.02 -9.20 -21.55
C ALA A 302 -0.15 -10.64 -22.07
N ARG A 303 0.69 -11.07 -23.03
CA ARG A 303 0.67 -12.46 -23.53
C ARG A 303 0.98 -13.49 -22.45
N ASN A 304 1.96 -13.20 -21.59
CA ASN A 304 2.31 -14.11 -20.49
C ASN A 304 1.23 -14.11 -19.39
N LEU A 305 0.57 -12.97 -19.14
CA LEU A 305 -0.59 -12.92 -18.24
C LEU A 305 -1.76 -13.75 -18.78
N LEU A 306 -1.98 -13.79 -20.09
CA LEU A 306 -3.01 -14.65 -20.68
C LEU A 306 -2.68 -16.14 -20.59
N GLU A 307 -1.40 -16.50 -20.57
CA GLU A 307 -0.96 -17.90 -20.47
C GLU A 307 -0.88 -18.40 -19.03
N HIS A 308 -0.41 -17.57 -18.11
CA HIS A 308 -0.11 -17.95 -16.73
C HIS A 308 -1.07 -17.36 -15.69
N GLU A 309 -1.95 -16.44 -16.09
CA GLU A 309 -2.93 -15.70 -15.28
C GLU A 309 -2.33 -14.81 -14.18
N THR A 310 -1.12 -15.10 -13.71
CA THR A 310 -0.38 -14.37 -12.69
C THR A 310 1.11 -14.36 -13.04
N LEU A 311 1.77 -13.23 -12.81
CA LEU A 311 3.21 -13.04 -12.95
C LEU A 311 3.78 -12.36 -11.70
N ASP A 312 5.00 -12.74 -11.31
CA ASP A 312 5.76 -12.03 -10.29
C ASP A 312 6.51 -10.81 -10.86
N GLY A 313 7.06 -9.97 -9.98
CA GLY A 313 7.83 -8.79 -10.37
C GLY A 313 9.10 -9.10 -11.18
N GLU A 314 9.74 -10.25 -10.95
CA GLU A 314 10.95 -10.65 -11.66
C GLU A 314 10.63 -11.14 -13.08
N GLU A 315 9.52 -11.83 -13.26
CA GLU A 315 8.97 -12.24 -14.55
C GLU A 315 8.61 -11.03 -15.41
N VAL A 316 7.87 -10.07 -14.85
CA VAL A 316 7.59 -8.80 -15.52
C VAL A 316 8.90 -8.13 -15.93
N ALA A 317 9.89 -8.11 -15.05
CA ALA A 317 11.19 -7.52 -15.32
C ALA A 317 11.91 -8.16 -16.50
N ARG A 318 11.98 -9.51 -16.49
CA ARG A 318 12.59 -10.30 -17.57
C ARG A 318 11.90 -10.04 -18.90
N LEU A 319 10.57 -10.12 -18.92
CA LEU A 319 9.77 -9.96 -20.15
C LEU A 319 9.96 -8.58 -20.78
N VAL A 320 9.98 -7.52 -19.96
CA VAL A 320 10.20 -6.16 -20.45
C VAL A 320 11.62 -5.99 -20.98
N ASP A 321 12.64 -6.47 -20.27
CA ASP A 321 14.03 -6.36 -20.72
C ASP A 321 14.28 -7.14 -22.01
N GLU A 322 13.81 -8.39 -22.09
CA GLU A 322 13.95 -9.24 -23.28
C GLU A 322 13.25 -8.63 -24.50
N ALA A 323 12.03 -8.15 -24.34
CA ALA A 323 11.28 -7.50 -25.42
C ALA A 323 11.96 -6.23 -25.93
N MET A 324 12.68 -5.52 -25.05
CA MET A 324 13.44 -4.31 -25.38
C MET A 324 14.88 -4.59 -25.82
N GLY A 325 15.29 -5.86 -25.92
CA GLY A 325 16.65 -6.26 -26.30
C GLY A 325 17.71 -5.85 -25.28
N ARG A 326 17.32 -5.70 -24.01
CA ARG A 326 18.20 -5.33 -22.89
C ARG A 326 18.70 -6.57 -22.18
N LYS A 327 19.81 -6.41 -21.44
CA LYS A 327 20.29 -7.48 -20.56
C LYS A 327 19.36 -7.56 -19.36
N VAL A 328 18.77 -8.72 -19.12
CA VAL A 328 17.96 -9.03 -17.93
C VAL A 328 18.73 -8.62 -16.66
N GLY A 329 18.10 -7.76 -15.84
CA GLY A 329 18.69 -7.29 -14.59
C GLY A 329 19.86 -6.30 -14.77
N GLY A 330 20.00 -5.71 -15.96
CA GLY A 330 20.94 -4.63 -16.21
C GLY A 330 20.42 -3.26 -15.74
N PRO A 331 21.26 -2.21 -15.78
CA PRO A 331 20.80 -0.84 -15.58
C PRO A 331 19.70 -0.52 -16.60
N ARG A 332 18.56 -0.05 -16.11
CA ARG A 332 17.41 0.29 -16.95
C ARG A 332 17.52 1.73 -17.39
N LYS A 333 17.11 2.02 -18.62
CA LYS A 333 16.77 3.39 -19.01
C LYS A 333 15.42 3.74 -18.39
N THR A 334 15.43 4.36 -17.23
CA THR A 334 14.23 4.88 -16.61
C THR A 334 13.86 6.22 -17.23
N VAL A 335 12.58 6.59 -17.12
CA VAL A 335 12.10 7.89 -17.57
C VAL A 335 11.84 8.76 -16.35
N THR A 336 12.61 9.83 -16.19
CA THR A 336 12.42 10.79 -15.10
C THR A 336 11.06 11.47 -15.18
N ALA A 337 10.64 12.14 -14.11
CA ALA A 337 9.45 13.01 -14.10
C ALA A 337 9.44 14.02 -15.27
N GLU A 338 10.62 14.44 -15.74
CA GLU A 338 10.81 15.40 -16.83
C GLU A 338 10.85 14.74 -18.24
N GLY A 339 10.67 13.42 -18.32
CA GLY A 339 10.68 12.68 -19.58
C GLY A 339 12.07 12.43 -20.17
N ALA A 340 13.13 12.60 -19.38
CA ALA A 340 14.51 12.30 -19.77
C ALA A 340 14.86 10.83 -19.47
N ALA A 341 15.58 10.17 -20.39
CA ALA A 341 16.06 8.81 -20.18
C ALA A 341 17.34 8.81 -19.34
N VAL A 342 17.31 8.17 -18.17
CA VAL A 342 18.44 8.06 -17.24
C VAL A 342 18.74 6.58 -16.97
N GLU A 343 20.02 6.23 -16.78
CA GLU A 343 20.37 4.87 -16.36
C GLU A 343 20.31 4.73 -14.84
N VAL A 344 19.45 3.83 -14.37
CA VAL A 344 19.24 3.55 -12.95
C VAL A 344 19.39 2.04 -12.74
N PRO A 345 20.01 1.58 -11.64
CA PRO A 345 20.06 0.17 -11.30
C PRO A 345 18.65 -0.44 -11.27
N PRO A 346 18.50 -1.73 -11.60
CA PRO A 346 17.20 -2.38 -11.45
C PRO A 346 16.73 -2.25 -9.99
N PRO A 347 15.43 -2.00 -9.72
CA PRO A 347 14.86 -2.21 -8.40
C PRO A 347 15.33 -3.53 -7.80
N PRO A 348 15.55 -3.55 -6.48
CA PRO A 348 15.92 -4.77 -5.80
C PRO A 348 14.89 -5.85 -6.13
N PRO A 349 15.33 -7.10 -6.33
CA PRO A 349 14.41 -8.20 -6.53
C PRO A 349 13.40 -8.18 -5.39
N GLY A 350 12.11 -8.23 -5.73
CA GLY A 350 11.10 -8.63 -4.76
C GLY A 350 11.45 -10.07 -4.41
N GLU A 351 12.11 -10.26 -3.27
CA GLU A 351 12.86 -11.47 -2.93
C GLU A 351 12.11 -12.75 -3.33
N SER A 352 12.56 -13.38 -4.43
CA SER A 352 12.17 -14.73 -4.77
C SER A 352 12.97 -15.72 -3.94
N LEU A 353 12.23 -16.71 -3.45
CA LEU A 353 12.68 -17.80 -2.61
C LEU A 353 13.59 -18.76 -3.38
N GLY A 354 14.82 -18.93 -2.90
CA GLY A 354 15.63 -20.10 -3.24
C GLY A 354 17.09 -19.79 -3.54
N ASP A 355 17.96 -20.48 -2.80
CA ASP A 355 19.40 -20.66 -3.01
C ASP A 355 20.31 -19.49 -2.62
N VAL A 356 20.47 -19.30 -1.29
CA VAL A 356 21.80 -19.02 -0.76
C VAL A 356 22.36 -20.29 -0.15
N VAL A 357 23.19 -20.92 -0.97
CA VAL A 357 24.09 -22.00 -0.63
C VAL A 357 24.94 -21.59 0.59
N ASP A 358 25.00 -22.50 1.56
CA ASP A 358 25.96 -22.53 2.65
C ASP A 358 27.38 -22.24 2.14
N ASP A 359 27.91 -21.08 2.48
CA ASP A 359 29.35 -20.86 2.59
C ASP A 359 29.63 -20.26 3.96
N GLY A 360 29.84 -21.15 4.93
CA GLY A 360 30.38 -20.80 6.22
C GLY A 360 31.69 -20.04 6.14
N LEU A 361 31.85 -19.06 7.04
CA LEU A 361 33.06 -18.46 7.63
C LEU A 361 32.62 -17.09 8.19
N GLY A 362 32.80 -16.69 9.44
CA GLY A 362 33.53 -17.19 10.59
C GLY A 362 33.13 -16.33 11.80
N GLY A 363 33.28 -16.90 12.99
CA GLY A 363 32.71 -16.38 14.23
C GLY A 363 33.15 -14.98 14.67
N ALA A 364 32.23 -14.32 15.37
CA ALA A 364 32.56 -13.36 16.40
C ALA A 364 31.65 -13.64 17.61
N THR A 365 32.26 -14.16 18.67
CA THR A 365 31.66 -14.38 19.98
C THR A 365 31.18 -13.06 20.58
N VAL A 366 29.92 -12.99 21.00
CA VAL A 366 29.40 -11.90 21.85
C VAL A 366 29.32 -12.44 23.27
N GLU A 367 30.12 -11.89 24.17
CA GLU A 367 30.11 -12.14 25.61
C GLU A 367 28.78 -11.69 26.24
N GLU A 368 28.19 -12.56 27.07
CA GLU A 368 27.10 -12.22 27.99
C GLU A 368 27.62 -11.33 29.14
N PRO A 369 26.87 -10.30 29.58
CA PRO A 369 27.22 -9.56 30.78
C PRO A 369 26.76 -10.33 32.03
N GLN A 370 27.70 -10.62 32.94
CA GLN A 370 27.42 -11.14 34.28
C GLN A 370 26.69 -10.11 35.16
N PRO A 371 25.87 -10.56 36.13
CA PRO A 371 25.18 -9.67 37.06
C PRO A 371 26.13 -9.16 38.15
N ALA A 372 26.09 -7.85 38.41
CA ALA A 372 26.82 -7.24 39.52
C ALA A 372 26.20 -7.66 40.87
N ARG A 373 27.04 -8.21 41.75
CA ARG A 373 26.83 -8.25 43.19
C ARG A 373 27.51 -7.01 43.79
N ASP A 374 26.73 -6.16 44.45
CA ASP A 374 26.75 -5.94 45.90
C ASP A 374 25.64 -4.96 46.31
#